data_AF-A0A2M7ABV9-F1
#
_entry.id   AF-A0A2M7ABV9-F1
#
_cell.length_a   1.000
_cell.length_b   1.000
_cell.length_c   1.000
_cell.angle_alpha   90.00
_cell.angle_beta   90.00
_cell.angle_gamma   90.00
#
_symmetry.space_group_name_H-M   'P 1'
#
loop_
_entity.id
_entity.type
_entity.pdbx_description
1 polymer ?
#
loop_
_entity_poly.entity_id
_entity_poly.type
_entity_poly.pdbx_seq_one_letter_code
_entity_poly.pdbx_strand_id
1 'polypeptide(L)'
;MQRLAALLELYHKVLTCSLRVAAYHYTQIAEGCMEGLKCPWDLTLGPNRFDDWTSELRQKQIARLEASRERDRAAIAAISNALESLK
;
A
#
# COMPACT_ATOMS: atom_id res chain seq x y z
N MET A 1 11.02 -38.77 -4.94
CA MET A 1 10.63 -37.88 -6.07
C MET A 1 9.32 -37.14 -5.80
N GLN A 2 8.20 -37.80 -5.46
CA GLN A 2 6.91 -37.13 -5.20
C GLN A 2 6.90 -36.09 -4.05
N ARG A 3 7.62 -36.34 -2.94
CA ARG A 3 7.70 -35.38 -1.81
C ARG A 3 8.37 -34.06 -2.16
N LEU A 4 9.34 -34.07 -3.07
CA LEU A 4 10.08 -32.86 -3.45
C LEU A 4 9.24 -31.95 -4.36
N ALA A 5 8.46 -32.55 -5.27
CA ALA A 5 7.54 -31.82 -6.13
C ALA A 5 6.42 -31.14 -5.34
N ALA A 6 5.84 -31.83 -4.34
CA ALA A 6 4.81 -31.26 -3.48
C ALA A 6 5.32 -30.06 -2.63
N LEU A 7 6.58 -30.13 -2.16
CA LEU A 7 7.22 -29.03 -1.45
C LEU A 7 7.42 -27.80 -2.35
N LEU A 8 7.91 -27.99 -3.57
CA LEU A 8 8.10 -26.91 -4.55
C LEU A 8 6.77 -26.24 -4.94
N GLU A 9 5.71 -27.03 -5.10
CA GLU A 9 4.39 -26.53 -5.46
C GLU A 9 3.74 -25.73 -4.32
N LEU A 10 3.88 -26.20 -3.08
CA LEU A 10 3.42 -25.49 -1.89
C LEU A 10 4.16 -24.14 -1.75
N TYR A 11 5.46 -24.16 -1.97
CA TYR A 11 6.32 -22.99 -1.87
C TYR A 11 6.00 -21.92 -2.92
N HIS A 12 5.80 -22.34 -4.19
CA HIS A 12 5.36 -21.44 -5.26
C HIS A 12 4.01 -20.79 -4.93
N LYS A 13 3.07 -21.55 -4.35
CA LYS A 13 1.76 -21.02 -3.91
C LYS A 13 1.91 -19.97 -2.81
N VAL A 14 2.75 -20.22 -1.80
CA VAL A 14 3.01 -19.26 -0.71
C VAL A 14 3.64 -17.98 -1.25
N LEU A 15 4.66 -18.09 -2.09
CA LEU A 15 5.34 -16.95 -2.71
C LEU A 15 4.37 -16.08 -3.52
N THR A 16 3.57 -16.73 -4.38
CA THR A 16 2.60 -16.03 -5.23
C THR A 16 1.53 -15.34 -4.39
N CYS A 17 1.10 -15.96 -3.27
CA CYS A 17 0.13 -15.37 -2.36
C CYS A 17 0.67 -14.07 -1.74
N SER A 18 1.89 -14.09 -1.22
CA SER A 18 2.53 -12.92 -0.60
C SER A 18 2.72 -11.76 -1.58
N LEU A 19 3.13 -12.04 -2.82
CA LEU A 19 3.26 -11.00 -3.86
C LEU A 19 1.90 -10.40 -4.25
N ARG A 20 0.83 -11.21 -4.28
CA ARG A 20 -0.54 -10.70 -4.52
C ARG A 20 -1.02 -9.80 -3.39
N VAL A 21 -0.71 -10.15 -2.14
CA VAL A 21 -1.04 -9.31 -0.97
C VAL A 21 -0.31 -7.96 -1.07
N ALA A 22 0.97 -7.96 -1.42
CA ALA A 22 1.72 -6.71 -1.62
C ALA A 22 1.13 -5.86 -2.75
N ALA A 23 0.81 -6.47 -3.90
CA ALA A 23 0.19 -5.76 -5.03
C ALA A 23 -1.18 -5.17 -4.66
N TYR A 24 -1.97 -5.90 -3.86
CA TYR A 24 -3.25 -5.42 -3.34
C TYR A 24 -3.07 -4.17 -2.46
N HIS A 25 -2.11 -4.18 -1.54
CA HIS A 25 -1.83 -3.01 -0.69
C HIS A 25 -1.40 -1.79 -1.51
N TYR A 26 -0.53 -1.94 -2.50
CA TYR A 26 -0.15 -0.82 -3.37
C TYR A 26 -1.30 -0.31 -4.24
N THR A 27 -2.20 -1.20 -4.69
CA THR A 27 -3.42 -0.79 -5.39
C THR A 27 -4.30 0.07 -4.49
N GLN A 28 -4.52 -0.36 -3.24
CA GLN A 28 -5.29 0.43 -2.28
C GLN A 28 -4.65 1.78 -1.93
N ILE A 29 -3.32 1.87 -1.89
CA ILE A 29 -2.63 3.16 -1.73
C ILE A 29 -2.94 4.06 -2.92
N ALA A 30 -2.82 3.56 -4.15
CA ALA A 30 -3.10 4.35 -5.34
C ALA A 30 -4.57 4.83 -5.38
N GLU A 31 -5.51 3.93 -5.12
CA GLU A 31 -6.95 4.25 -5.07
C GLU A 31 -7.27 5.25 -3.96
N GLY A 32 -6.78 5.02 -2.74
CA GLY A 32 -7.04 5.89 -1.59
C GLY A 32 -6.39 7.26 -1.72
N CYS A 33 -5.18 7.35 -2.29
CA CYS A 33 -4.52 8.62 -2.57
C CYS A 33 -5.26 9.44 -3.62
N MET A 34 -5.87 8.80 -4.61
CA MET A 34 -6.64 9.47 -5.68
C MET A 34 -8.08 9.80 -5.28
N GLU A 35 -8.58 9.26 -4.16
CA GLU A 35 -9.97 9.43 -3.75
C GLU A 35 -10.32 10.91 -3.55
N GLY A 36 -11.34 11.38 -4.28
CA GLY A 36 -11.81 12.76 -4.23
C GLY A 36 -10.88 13.78 -4.90
N LEU A 37 -9.81 13.33 -5.57
CA LEU A 37 -8.93 14.17 -6.36
C LEU A 37 -9.28 14.04 -7.85
N LYS A 38 -9.41 15.18 -8.54
CA LYS A 38 -9.45 15.24 -10.00
C LYS A 38 -8.03 15.28 -10.58
N CYS A 39 -7.08 15.81 -9.82
CA CYS A 39 -5.65 15.76 -10.13
C CYS A 39 -4.78 15.76 -8.86
N PRO A 40 -3.49 15.39 -8.94
CA PRO A 40 -2.59 15.37 -7.78
C PRO A 40 -2.46 16.72 -7.05
N TRP A 41 -2.65 17.84 -7.75
CA TRP A 41 -2.58 19.18 -7.17
C TRP A 41 -3.74 19.49 -6.21
N ASP A 42 -4.84 18.72 -6.27
CA ASP A 42 -5.99 18.88 -5.39
C ASP A 42 -5.68 18.51 -3.92
N LEU A 43 -4.54 17.86 -3.66
CA LEU A 43 -4.02 17.61 -2.30
C LEU A 43 -3.60 18.90 -1.59
N THR A 44 -3.28 19.93 -2.36
CA THR A 44 -2.81 21.21 -1.85
C THR A 44 -3.86 22.28 -2.10
N LEU A 45 -4.06 23.15 -1.12
CA LEU A 45 -4.83 24.37 -1.38
C LEU A 45 -4.02 25.23 -2.35
N GLY A 46 -4.70 25.76 -3.36
CA GLY A 46 -4.07 26.68 -4.32
C GLY A 46 -3.52 27.93 -3.62
N PRO A 47 -2.63 28.69 -4.28
CA PRO A 47 -1.88 29.79 -3.68
C PRO A 47 -2.76 30.89 -3.04
N ASN A 48 -3.99 31.06 -3.52
CA ASN A 48 -4.94 32.06 -3.00
C ASN A 48 -5.86 31.53 -1.90
N ARG A 49 -5.59 30.33 -1.36
CA ARG A 49 -6.45 29.63 -0.39
C ARG A 49 -5.70 29.28 0.89
N PHE A 50 -4.64 30.01 1.22
CA PHE A 50 -3.85 29.75 2.43
C PHE A 50 -4.71 29.80 3.70
N ASP A 51 -5.61 30.78 3.79
CA ASP A 51 -6.49 30.98 4.96
C ASP A 51 -7.54 29.88 5.13
N ASP A 52 -7.81 29.09 4.08
CA ASP A 52 -8.70 27.93 4.15
C ASP A 52 -8.02 26.72 4.83
N TRP A 53 -6.74 26.81 5.20
CA TRP A 53 -6.02 25.73 5.87
C TRP A 53 -6.39 25.61 7.35
N THR A 54 -7.49 24.90 7.63
CA THR A 54 -7.96 24.67 8.99
C THR A 54 -7.21 23.52 9.67
N SER A 55 -7.27 23.49 11.02
CA SER A 55 -6.78 22.36 11.81
C SER A 55 -7.45 21.04 11.41
N GLU A 56 -8.76 21.08 11.12
CA GLU A 56 -9.52 19.91 10.66
C GLU A 56 -9.01 19.40 9.31
N LEU A 57 -8.76 20.29 8.35
CA LEU A 57 -8.19 19.92 7.06
C LEU A 57 -6.81 19.27 7.24
N ARG A 58 -5.95 19.85 8.09
CA ARG A 58 -4.64 19.28 8.42
C ARG A 58 -4.77 17.86 8.98
N GLN A 59 -5.67 17.64 9.94
CA GLN A 59 -5.90 16.32 10.53
C GLN A 59 -6.38 15.30 9.48
N LYS A 60 -7.28 15.70 8.57
CA LYS A 60 -7.73 14.84 7.47
C LYS A 60 -6.57 14.41 6.56
N GLN A 61 -5.68 15.34 6.19
CA GLN A 61 -4.53 15.01 5.34
C GLN A 61 -3.51 14.13 6.07
N ILE A 62 -3.27 14.37 7.37
CA ILE A 62 -2.42 13.49 8.20
C ILE A 62 -3.00 12.07 8.25
N ALA A 63 -4.30 11.93 8.48
CA ALA A 63 -4.95 10.62 8.53
C ALA A 63 -4.83 9.86 7.20
N ARG A 64 -5.02 10.55 6.07
CA ARG A 64 -4.79 9.98 4.72
C ARG A 64 -3.36 9.48 4.54
N LEU A 65 -2.38 10.28 4.96
CA LEU A 65 -0.97 9.93 4.87
C LEU A 65 -0.63 8.71 5.75
N GLU A 66 -1.09 8.69 7.00
CA GLU A 66 -0.85 7.57 7.92
C GLU A 66 -1.51 6.28 7.43
N ALA A 67 -2.73 6.35 6.89
CA ALA A 67 -3.39 5.19 6.29
C ALA A 67 -2.61 4.63 5.08
N SER A 68 -1.97 5.50 4.30
CA SER A 68 -1.12 5.08 3.18
C SER A 68 0.18 4.43 3.67
N ARG A 69 0.81 5.01 4.70
CA ARG A 69 2.01 4.44 5.34
C ARG A 69 1.77 3.09 5.96
N GLU A 70 0.61 2.87 6.59
CA GLU A 70 0.28 1.57 7.18
C GLU A 70 0.17 0.47 6.10
N ARG A 71 -0.46 0.79 4.96
CA ARG A 71 -0.51 -0.12 3.82
C ARG A 71 0.86 -0.40 3.23
N ASP A 72 1.73 0.61 3.18
CA ASP A 72 3.10 0.45 2.70
C ASP A 72 3.90 -0.51 3.59
N ARG A 73 3.81 -0.36 4.93
CA ARG A 73 4.39 -1.31 5.89
C ARG A 73 3.85 -2.73 5.68
N ALA A 74 2.54 -2.89 5.47
CA ALA A 74 1.94 -4.20 5.23
C ALA A 74 2.42 -4.83 3.91
N ALA A 75 2.57 -4.04 2.84
CA ALA A 75 3.13 -4.49 1.57
C ALA A 75 4.59 -4.94 1.72
N ILE A 76 5.41 -4.16 2.42
CA ILE A 76 6.82 -4.48 2.71
C ILE A 76 6.91 -5.76 3.55
N ALA A 77 6.03 -5.95 4.53
CA ALA A 77 5.99 -7.18 5.32
C ALA A 77 5.66 -8.40 4.45
N ALA A 78 4.68 -8.28 3.54
CA ALA A 78 4.34 -9.35 2.61
C ALA A 78 5.50 -9.69 1.65
N ILE A 79 6.21 -8.67 1.14
CA ILE A 79 7.41 -8.88 0.31
C ILE A 79 8.54 -9.53 1.13
N SER A 80 8.76 -9.08 2.36
CA SER A 80 9.78 -9.67 3.24
C SER A 80 9.51 -11.15 3.50
N ASN A 81 8.25 -11.52 3.79
CA ASN A 81 7.85 -12.92 3.95
C ASN A 81 8.04 -13.74 2.67
N ALA A 82 7.77 -13.16 1.50
CA ALA A 82 8.04 -13.80 0.21
C ALA A 82 9.56 -14.06 0.02
N LEU A 83 10.40 -13.08 0.31
CA LEU A 83 11.85 -13.19 0.19
C LEU A 83 12.46 -14.16 1.21
N GLU A 84 11.94 -14.22 2.43
CA GLU A 84 12.35 -15.22 3.42
C GLU A 84 11.97 -16.63 2.99
N SER A 85 10.80 -16.79 2.36
CA SER A 85 10.43 -18.08 1.81
C SER A 85 11.48 -18.52 0.81
N LEU A 86 11.96 -17.65 -0.11
CA LEU A 86 12.97 -17.92 -1.16
C LEU A 86 14.36 -18.41 -0.69
N LYS A 87 14.69 -18.28 0.60
CA LYS A 87 15.99 -18.70 1.16
C LYS A 87 15.99 -20.17 1.55
#